data_AF-A0A955X846-F1
#
_entry.id   AF-A0A955X846-F1
#
_cell.length_a   1.000
_cell.length_b   1.000
_cell.length_c   1.000
_cell.angle_alpha   90.00
_cell.angle_beta   90.00
_cell.angle_gamma   90.00
#
_symmetry.space_group_name_H-M   'P 1'
#
loop_
_entity.id
_entity.type
_entity.pdbx_description
1 polymer ?
#
loop_
_entity_poly.entity_id
_entity_poly.type
_entity_poly.pdbx_seq_one_letter_code
_entity_poly.pdbx_strand_id
1 'polypeptide(L)'
;MLGRLQLTLALTLAPAVASAQDDPPPKTVTPAIGAPVIARSPPTWCEGATIAPTDSMMSSGTYSAMLGNSDRWSMVRRMAEHSCRAPDLESRQAWSQAWRQTIANHTGADSGLIERLFRFALAHDDSAIDAAKKAACAKVERTGPGPARVLGDSQAFALGCQENLLKSAPEIRIKEQLYWLDRGPEMQSELARAILIIAELAFDIDYMADDLGKHVMDRLPNHALVAHDLAVLDATKLRDEVEALGTNEYGALHAELALARAQLLGRRYAALVEKMDPGVGKLTHASPTGYDAWVATFEAHEPAMRRALDLEDWIIAGKESQIKPCHDEAHAAFVAYAKPLVKGAQDLEQMKAALRDSFGRVLLEASLVCAAYEGKAAIASGLYLWELNEGEHQRGPRVASYAAMLARYATLASADSRFPVPATKLKRSFDFPSHTWFYTAYETRANNKAGAQNPQDGVIKSVKKGKNGVVLAFKTDRWMEPIFDCRPSKRIFYVTYSGNVHYHQDCKKTGQTPMSGKLKPVTVPASMASGLKAGQMVTLLVEENKARSALPLAVYGGKTKDKILGRLGVTK
;
A
#
# COMPACT_ATOMS: atom_id res chain seq x y z
N MET A 1 -57.47 -80.01 4.11
CA MET A 1 -57.30 -78.58 4.44
C MET A 1 -56.13 -78.44 5.39
N LEU A 2 -54.95 -78.10 4.87
CA LEU A 2 -53.72 -77.88 5.65
C LEU A 2 -53.18 -76.52 5.21
N GLY A 3 -53.36 -75.50 6.06
CA GLY A 3 -52.84 -74.14 5.84
C GLY A 3 -51.44 -74.01 6.44
N ARG A 4 -50.45 -73.73 5.61
CA ARG A 4 -49.09 -73.34 6.03
C ARG A 4 -49.11 -71.86 6.42
N LEU A 5 -48.89 -71.56 7.71
CA LEU A 5 -48.46 -70.24 8.16
C LEU A 5 -47.01 -70.00 7.69
N GLN A 6 -46.79 -69.00 6.84
CA GLN A 6 -45.46 -68.44 6.60
C GLN A 6 -45.22 -67.33 7.63
N LEU A 7 -44.28 -67.57 8.55
CA LEU A 7 -43.78 -66.58 9.50
C LEU A 7 -42.64 -65.81 8.82
N THR A 8 -42.89 -64.59 8.37
CA THR A 8 -41.86 -63.71 7.79
C THR A 8 -41.17 -62.96 8.94
N LEU A 9 -40.00 -63.46 9.39
CA LEU A 9 -39.14 -62.75 10.33
C LEU A 9 -38.45 -61.60 9.57
N ALA A 10 -38.94 -60.38 9.74
CA ALA A 10 -38.22 -59.18 9.32
C ALA A 10 -37.11 -58.90 10.35
N LEU A 11 -35.91 -59.44 10.12
CA LEU A 11 -34.71 -58.95 10.79
C LEU A 11 -34.43 -57.53 10.28
N THR A 12 -34.86 -56.52 11.03
CA THR A 12 -34.20 -55.22 11.00
C THR A 12 -32.81 -55.40 11.57
N LEU A 13 -31.85 -55.76 10.72
CA LEU A 13 -30.44 -55.62 11.04
C LEU A 13 -30.23 -54.14 11.38
N ALA A 14 -30.02 -53.84 12.66
CA ALA A 14 -29.49 -52.54 13.04
C ALA A 14 -28.25 -52.30 12.17
N PRO A 15 -28.11 -51.12 11.53
CA PRO A 15 -26.93 -50.83 10.73
C PRO A 15 -25.73 -51.17 11.60
N ALA A 16 -24.87 -52.06 11.11
CA ALA A 16 -23.66 -52.46 11.82
C ALA A 16 -23.00 -51.15 12.27
N VAL A 17 -22.99 -50.91 13.59
CA VAL A 17 -22.29 -49.79 14.18
C VAL A 17 -20.87 -50.01 13.70
N ALA A 18 -20.44 -49.22 12.70
CA ALA A 18 -19.10 -49.30 12.16
C ALA A 18 -18.20 -49.30 13.39
N SER A 19 -17.50 -50.42 13.63
CA SER A 19 -16.72 -50.58 14.84
C SER A 19 -15.91 -49.31 15.00
N ALA A 20 -16.07 -48.62 16.13
CA ALA A 20 -15.37 -47.39 16.44
C ALA A 20 -13.88 -47.72 16.34
N GLN A 21 -13.34 -47.57 15.13
CA GLN A 21 -11.96 -47.86 14.83
C GLN A 21 -11.23 -46.71 15.48
N ASP A 22 -10.34 -47.02 16.42
CA ASP A 22 -9.71 -46.02 17.27
C ASP A 22 -9.09 -44.91 16.40
N ASP A 23 -9.70 -43.72 16.42
CA ASP A 23 -9.07 -42.54 15.85
C ASP A 23 -7.71 -42.38 16.55
N PRO A 24 -6.66 -41.95 15.84
CA PRO A 24 -5.41 -41.63 16.51
C PRO A 24 -5.67 -40.59 17.61
N PRO A 25 -4.89 -40.59 18.71
CA PRO A 25 -5.04 -39.61 19.77
C PRO A 25 -5.10 -38.18 19.20
N PRO A 26 -6.10 -37.38 19.56
CA PRO A 26 -6.29 -36.05 18.98
C PRO A 26 -5.11 -35.15 19.33
N LYS A 27 -4.67 -34.35 18.35
CA LYS A 27 -3.71 -33.28 18.59
C LYS A 27 -4.44 -32.08 19.19
N THR A 28 -4.00 -31.62 20.36
CA THR A 28 -4.43 -30.33 20.89
C THR A 28 -3.83 -29.21 20.03
N VAL A 29 -4.68 -28.37 19.46
CA VAL A 29 -4.26 -27.16 18.74
C VAL A 29 -4.49 -25.98 19.66
N THR A 30 -3.41 -25.31 20.08
CA THR A 30 -3.49 -24.12 20.93
C THR A 30 -4.05 -22.93 20.13
N PRO A 31 -5.00 -22.16 20.69
CA PRO A 31 -5.44 -20.92 20.06
C PRO A 31 -4.27 -19.95 19.88
N ALA A 32 -4.07 -19.48 18.66
CA ALA A 32 -3.06 -18.48 18.36
C ALA A 32 -3.49 -17.11 18.89
N ILE A 33 -2.52 -16.22 19.15
CA ILE A 33 -2.78 -14.88 19.68
C ILE A 33 -3.79 -14.14 18.77
N GLY A 34 -4.85 -13.60 19.38
CA GLY A 34 -5.92 -12.86 18.69
C GLY A 34 -6.94 -13.71 17.93
N ALA A 35 -6.73 -15.03 17.83
CA ALA A 35 -7.69 -15.96 17.22
C ALA A 35 -8.81 -16.31 18.21
N PRO A 36 -10.03 -16.58 17.73
CA PRO A 36 -11.09 -17.06 18.59
C PRO A 36 -10.76 -18.46 19.14
N VAL A 37 -11.23 -18.73 20.35
CA VAL A 37 -11.12 -20.06 20.98
C VAL A 37 -12.31 -20.90 20.53
N ILE A 38 -12.03 -22.03 19.89
CA ILE A 38 -13.06 -22.95 19.42
C ILE A 38 -13.33 -24.00 20.50
N ALA A 39 -14.55 -23.97 21.04
CA ALA A 39 -15.02 -24.98 21.98
C ALA A 39 -15.22 -26.33 21.30
N ARG A 40 -15.00 -27.40 22.06
CA ARG A 40 -15.38 -28.75 21.64
C ARG A 40 -16.90 -28.84 21.66
N SER A 41 -17.49 -29.23 20.54
CA SER A 41 -18.93 -29.45 20.41
C SER A 41 -19.21 -30.54 19.39
N PRO A 42 -20.36 -31.23 19.47
CA PRO A 42 -20.86 -32.01 18.34
C PRO A 42 -20.96 -31.13 17.07
N PRO A 43 -20.67 -31.67 15.89
CA PRO A 43 -20.73 -30.93 14.64
C PRO A 43 -22.17 -30.68 14.19
N THR A 44 -22.58 -29.41 14.11
CA THR A 44 -23.92 -28.96 13.70
C THR A 44 -24.11 -28.92 12.17
N TRP A 45 -23.08 -29.25 11.40
CA TRP A 45 -23.10 -29.25 9.93
C TRP A 45 -23.42 -30.61 9.31
N CYS A 46 -23.65 -31.63 10.14
CA CYS A 46 -23.87 -32.99 9.69
C CYS A 46 -25.33 -33.30 9.33
N GLU A 47 -26.26 -32.45 9.75
CA GLU A 47 -27.68 -32.60 9.44
C GLU A 47 -27.90 -32.47 7.92
N GLY A 48 -28.48 -33.50 7.31
CA GLY A 48 -28.76 -33.55 5.87
C GLY A 48 -27.54 -33.80 4.96
N ALA A 49 -26.35 -33.98 5.52
CA ALA A 49 -25.14 -34.22 4.73
C ALA A 49 -25.12 -35.64 4.14
N THR A 50 -24.89 -35.75 2.83
CA THR A 50 -24.65 -37.05 2.19
C THR A 50 -23.18 -37.41 2.36
N ILE A 51 -22.88 -38.32 3.29
CA ILE A 51 -21.52 -38.75 3.56
C ILE A 51 -21.19 -39.95 2.67
N ALA A 52 -20.19 -39.80 1.80
CA ALA A 52 -19.73 -40.90 0.98
C ALA A 52 -19.23 -42.05 1.89
N PRO A 53 -19.64 -43.30 1.65
CA PRO A 53 -18.99 -44.45 2.26
C PRO A 53 -17.57 -44.50 1.69
N THR A 54 -16.57 -44.09 2.46
CA THR A 54 -15.17 -44.22 2.00
C THR A 54 -14.57 -45.51 2.56
N ASP A 55 -13.92 -46.28 1.68
CA ASP A 55 -13.20 -47.51 2.02
C ASP A 55 -11.81 -47.28 2.66
N SER A 56 -11.33 -46.04 2.76
CA SER A 56 -9.97 -45.77 3.26
C SER A 56 -9.95 -45.33 4.73
N MET A 57 -9.25 -46.10 5.55
CA MET A 57 -8.86 -45.72 6.91
C MET A 57 -8.06 -44.40 6.86
N MET A 58 -8.44 -43.41 7.67
CA MET A 58 -7.64 -42.20 7.80
C MET A 58 -6.42 -42.49 8.67
N SER A 59 -5.23 -42.47 8.07
CA SER A 59 -3.98 -42.61 8.81
C SER A 59 -3.68 -41.37 9.66
N SER A 60 -2.84 -41.50 10.68
CA SER A 60 -2.28 -40.36 11.43
C SER A 60 -1.61 -39.31 10.52
N GLY A 61 -1.02 -39.76 9.41
CA GLY A 61 -0.49 -38.92 8.34
C GLY A 61 -1.59 -38.11 7.63
N THR A 62 -2.78 -38.68 7.43
CA THR A 62 -3.93 -37.98 6.84
C THR A 62 -4.44 -36.88 7.77
N TYR A 63 -4.58 -37.16 9.06
CA TYR A 63 -4.95 -36.15 10.06
C TYR A 63 -3.95 -34.99 10.12
N SER A 64 -2.65 -35.29 10.06
CA SER A 64 -1.60 -34.27 10.04
C SER A 64 -1.57 -33.50 8.72
N ALA A 65 -1.81 -34.16 7.58
CA ALA A 65 -1.92 -33.52 6.28
C ALA A 65 -3.13 -32.60 6.19
N MET A 66 -4.26 -32.94 6.85
CA MET A 66 -5.42 -32.06 6.96
C MET A 66 -5.09 -30.79 7.75
N LEU A 67 -4.35 -30.90 8.87
CA LEU A 67 -3.87 -29.72 9.60
C LEU A 67 -2.99 -28.83 8.72
N GLY A 68 -2.05 -29.42 7.97
CA GLY A 68 -1.08 -28.68 7.15
C GLY A 68 -1.56 -28.23 5.75
N ASN A 69 -2.70 -28.75 5.26
CA ASN A 69 -3.27 -28.41 3.94
C ASN A 69 -4.75 -28.00 4.06
N SER A 70 -5.10 -27.30 5.15
CA SER A 70 -6.44 -26.76 5.39
C SER A 70 -6.85 -25.70 4.34
N ASP A 71 -5.96 -25.37 3.41
CA ASP A 71 -6.16 -24.45 2.29
C ASP A 71 -6.79 -25.11 1.05
N ARG A 72 -6.96 -26.44 1.05
CA ARG A 72 -7.57 -27.20 -0.05
C ARG A 72 -9.00 -27.61 0.28
N TRP A 73 -9.93 -27.33 -0.63
CA TRP A 73 -11.35 -27.69 -0.48
C TRP A 73 -11.59 -29.19 -0.24
N SER A 74 -10.86 -30.06 -0.94
CA SER A 74 -10.94 -31.50 -0.71
C SER A 74 -10.52 -31.92 0.70
N MET A 75 -9.62 -31.16 1.35
CA MET A 75 -9.26 -31.38 2.76
C MET A 75 -10.32 -30.86 3.71
N VAL A 76 -10.85 -29.65 3.48
CA VAL A 76 -11.96 -29.07 4.25
C VAL A 76 -13.19 -30.00 4.21
N ARG A 77 -13.52 -30.53 3.03
CA ARG A 77 -14.60 -31.52 2.87
C ARG A 77 -14.33 -32.80 3.66
N ARG A 78 -13.12 -33.37 3.57
CA ARG A 78 -12.78 -34.59 4.33
C ARG A 78 -12.82 -34.37 5.85
N MET A 79 -12.40 -33.21 6.35
CA MET A 79 -12.56 -32.84 7.77
C MET A 79 -14.04 -32.83 8.19
N ALA A 80 -14.88 -32.23 7.36
CA ALA A 80 -16.32 -32.16 7.60
C ALA A 80 -16.96 -33.56 7.56
N GLU A 81 -16.67 -34.37 6.53
CA GLU A 81 -17.18 -35.74 6.38
C GLU A 81 -16.76 -36.63 7.54
N HIS A 82 -15.50 -36.52 7.95
CA HIS A 82 -14.99 -37.30 9.07
C HIS A 82 -15.73 -36.95 10.37
N SER A 83 -15.96 -35.66 10.63
CA SER A 83 -16.71 -35.20 11.81
C SER A 83 -18.13 -35.80 11.83
N CYS A 84 -18.75 -36.03 10.67
CA CYS A 84 -20.14 -36.47 10.57
C CYS A 84 -20.41 -37.97 10.69
N ARG A 85 -19.40 -38.85 10.59
CA ARG A 85 -19.69 -40.31 10.67
C ARG A 85 -19.90 -40.84 12.09
N ALA A 86 -19.46 -40.10 13.10
CA ALA A 86 -19.74 -40.39 14.51
C ALA A 86 -19.70 -39.06 15.29
N PRO A 87 -20.70 -38.19 15.11
CA PRO A 87 -20.69 -36.82 15.63
C PRO A 87 -20.67 -36.76 17.17
N ASP A 88 -21.17 -37.81 17.82
CA ASP A 88 -21.22 -37.94 19.28
C ASP A 88 -19.97 -38.61 19.87
N LEU A 89 -19.08 -39.16 19.04
CA LEU A 89 -17.87 -39.82 19.52
C LEU A 89 -16.87 -38.78 20.03
N GLU A 90 -16.47 -38.93 21.29
CA GLU A 90 -15.60 -38.01 21.98
C GLU A 90 -14.29 -37.74 21.18
N SER A 91 -13.59 -38.78 20.73
CA SER A 91 -12.34 -38.65 19.94
C SER A 91 -12.53 -37.79 18.68
N ARG A 92 -13.67 -37.92 17.99
CA ARG A 92 -13.97 -37.14 16.78
C ARG A 92 -14.28 -35.70 17.07
N GLN A 93 -15.01 -35.41 18.15
CA GLN A 93 -15.24 -34.04 18.55
C GLN A 93 -13.92 -33.34 18.90
N ALA A 94 -12.94 -34.05 19.46
CA ALA A 94 -11.61 -33.48 19.70
C ALA A 94 -10.86 -33.18 18.39
N TRP A 95 -10.86 -34.09 17.40
CA TRP A 95 -10.26 -33.81 16.09
C TRP A 95 -10.97 -32.70 15.33
N SER A 96 -12.29 -32.68 15.38
CA SER A 96 -13.11 -31.62 14.79
C SER A 96 -12.78 -30.26 15.41
N GLN A 97 -12.69 -30.19 16.74
CA GLN A 97 -12.24 -28.99 17.45
C GLN A 97 -10.82 -28.57 17.02
N ALA A 98 -9.89 -29.52 16.91
CA ALA A 98 -8.52 -29.24 16.48
C ALA A 98 -8.47 -28.63 15.07
N TRP A 99 -9.21 -29.20 14.10
CA TRP A 99 -9.28 -28.65 12.74
C TRP A 99 -9.93 -27.27 12.68
N ARG A 100 -11.03 -27.08 13.40
CA ARG A 100 -11.68 -25.76 13.49
C ARG A 100 -10.73 -24.74 14.11
N GLN A 101 -10.01 -25.10 15.17
CA GLN A 101 -9.03 -24.20 15.79
C GLN A 101 -7.88 -23.88 14.83
N THR A 102 -7.42 -24.83 14.00
CA THR A 102 -6.44 -24.55 12.94
C THR A 102 -6.98 -23.54 11.93
N ILE A 103 -8.21 -23.71 11.43
CA ILE A 103 -8.85 -22.75 10.52
C ILE A 103 -8.96 -21.37 11.19
N ALA A 104 -9.42 -21.31 12.44
CA ALA A 104 -9.50 -20.08 13.23
C ALA A 104 -8.12 -19.42 13.43
N ASN A 105 -7.06 -20.20 13.64
CA ASN A 105 -5.70 -19.69 13.83
C ASN A 105 -5.13 -19.03 12.56
N HIS A 106 -5.53 -19.52 11.37
CA HIS A 106 -5.11 -18.99 10.08
C HIS A 106 -5.97 -17.83 9.57
N THR A 107 -7.28 -17.92 9.79
CA THR A 107 -8.28 -17.04 9.17
C THR A 107 -8.94 -16.09 10.14
N GLY A 108 -8.86 -16.33 11.45
CA GLY A 108 -9.64 -15.56 12.42
C GLY A 108 -11.13 -15.87 12.42
N ALA A 109 -11.59 -16.82 11.60
CA ALA A 109 -12.99 -17.22 11.52
C ALA A 109 -13.49 -17.74 12.87
N ASP A 110 -14.69 -17.32 13.24
CA ASP A 110 -15.40 -17.85 14.40
C ASP A 110 -16.04 -19.22 14.10
N SER A 111 -16.65 -19.81 15.12
CA SER A 111 -17.35 -21.09 15.00
C SER A 111 -18.42 -21.09 13.90
N GLY A 112 -19.18 -19.99 13.73
CA GLY A 112 -20.29 -19.91 12.79
C GLY A 112 -19.83 -19.85 11.34
N LEU A 113 -18.78 -19.07 11.05
CA LEU A 113 -18.19 -19.01 9.71
C LEU A 113 -17.54 -20.35 9.33
N ILE A 114 -16.87 -21.02 10.27
CA ILE A 114 -16.29 -22.37 10.02
C ILE A 114 -17.39 -23.41 9.78
N GLU A 115 -18.52 -23.34 10.50
CA GLU A 115 -19.65 -24.23 10.29
C GLU A 115 -20.25 -24.05 8.89
N ARG A 116 -20.42 -22.80 8.42
CA ARG A 116 -20.86 -22.52 7.04
C ARG A 116 -19.86 -23.05 6.01
N LEU A 117 -18.56 -22.88 6.25
CA LEU A 117 -17.50 -23.41 5.39
C LEU A 117 -17.60 -24.94 5.24
N PHE A 118 -17.79 -25.67 6.35
CA PHE A 118 -17.97 -27.12 6.32
C PHE A 118 -19.26 -27.56 5.65
N ARG A 119 -20.39 -26.87 5.88
CA ARG A 119 -21.64 -27.15 5.16
C ARG A 119 -21.48 -26.98 3.66
N PHE A 120 -20.86 -25.88 3.24
CA PHE A 120 -20.58 -25.62 1.83
C PHE A 120 -19.72 -26.73 1.21
N ALA A 121 -18.65 -27.14 1.91
CA ALA A 121 -17.75 -28.19 1.45
C ALA A 121 -18.42 -29.58 1.36
N LEU A 122 -19.41 -29.86 2.21
CA LEU A 122 -20.19 -31.11 2.14
C LEU A 122 -21.24 -31.10 1.02
N ALA A 123 -21.83 -29.93 0.74
CA ALA A 123 -22.84 -29.77 -0.28
C ALA A 123 -22.29 -29.83 -1.72
N HIS A 124 -20.98 -29.65 -1.90
CA HIS A 124 -20.34 -29.53 -3.20
C HIS A 124 -19.15 -30.50 -3.34
N ASP A 125 -19.04 -31.19 -4.47
CA ASP A 125 -17.81 -31.89 -4.86
C ASP A 125 -16.77 -30.94 -5.46
N ASP A 126 -15.57 -31.44 -5.71
CA ASP A 126 -14.48 -30.62 -6.24
C ASP A 126 -14.86 -29.92 -7.55
N SER A 127 -15.64 -30.59 -8.41
CA SER A 127 -16.14 -30.03 -9.68
C SER A 127 -17.13 -28.88 -9.45
N ALA A 128 -18.08 -29.06 -8.53
CA ALA A 128 -19.07 -28.06 -8.17
C ALA A 128 -18.43 -26.86 -7.45
N ILE A 129 -17.41 -27.09 -6.62
CA ILE A 129 -16.62 -26.02 -6.00
C ILE A 129 -15.85 -25.24 -7.06
N ASP A 130 -15.20 -25.91 -8.01
CA ASP A 130 -14.50 -25.26 -9.12
C ASP A 130 -15.45 -24.44 -10.00
N ALA A 131 -16.66 -24.95 -10.25
CA ALA A 131 -17.71 -24.23 -10.95
C ALA A 131 -18.18 -22.99 -10.17
N ALA A 132 -18.39 -23.13 -8.85
CA ALA A 132 -18.77 -22.02 -7.97
C ALA A 132 -17.67 -20.95 -7.92
N LYS A 133 -16.40 -21.35 -7.81
CA LYS A 133 -15.24 -20.47 -7.91
C LYS A 133 -15.23 -19.69 -9.23
N LYS A 134 -15.33 -20.38 -10.37
CA LYS A 134 -15.37 -19.72 -11.68
C LYS A 134 -16.52 -18.71 -11.77
N ALA A 135 -17.69 -19.07 -11.26
CA ALA A 135 -18.86 -18.19 -11.24
C ALA A 135 -18.67 -16.95 -10.36
N ALA A 136 -18.07 -17.09 -9.16
CA ALA A 136 -17.71 -15.96 -8.30
C ALA A 136 -16.67 -15.05 -8.98
N CYS A 137 -15.65 -15.64 -9.59
CA CYS A 137 -14.58 -14.91 -10.25
C CYS A 137 -14.99 -14.19 -11.52
N ALA A 138 -16.05 -14.64 -12.18
CA ALA A 138 -16.64 -13.95 -13.32
C ALA A 138 -17.33 -12.63 -12.93
N LYS A 139 -17.55 -12.37 -11.63
CA LYS A 139 -18.18 -11.13 -11.13
C LYS A 139 -17.25 -9.94 -10.98
N VAL A 140 -15.94 -10.18 -11.03
CA VAL A 140 -14.93 -9.12 -10.86
C VAL A 140 -14.31 -8.75 -12.19
N GLU A 141 -14.31 -7.46 -12.50
CA GLU A 141 -13.59 -6.95 -13.66
C GLU A 141 -12.11 -6.82 -13.33
N ARG A 142 -11.27 -7.64 -13.98
CA ARG A 142 -9.81 -7.62 -13.79
C ARG A 142 -9.06 -6.96 -14.95
N THR A 143 -9.83 -6.47 -15.92
CA THR A 143 -9.33 -5.78 -17.10
C THR A 143 -9.24 -4.28 -16.83
N GLY A 144 -8.41 -3.62 -17.63
CA GLY A 144 -8.20 -2.18 -17.53
C GLY A 144 -6.81 -1.81 -17.02
N PRO A 145 -6.42 -0.54 -17.16
CA PRO A 145 -5.14 -0.05 -16.68
C PRO A 145 -5.26 0.58 -15.27
N GLY A 146 -4.14 0.59 -14.54
CA GLY A 146 -4.00 1.33 -13.27
C GLY A 146 -4.97 0.91 -12.16
N PRO A 147 -5.73 1.85 -11.55
CA PRO A 147 -6.55 1.60 -10.36
C PRO A 147 -7.62 0.52 -10.53
N ALA A 148 -8.31 0.49 -11.68
CA ALA A 148 -9.40 -0.46 -11.92
C ALA A 148 -8.91 -1.92 -11.87
N ARG A 149 -7.76 -2.20 -12.50
CA ARG A 149 -7.14 -3.53 -12.46
C ARG A 149 -6.69 -3.91 -11.07
N VAL A 150 -6.12 -2.97 -10.31
CA VAL A 150 -5.69 -3.21 -8.93
C VAL A 150 -6.87 -3.54 -8.04
N LEU A 151 -7.95 -2.77 -8.14
CA LEU A 151 -9.20 -3.03 -7.44
C LEU A 151 -9.75 -4.41 -7.80
N GLY A 152 -9.85 -4.72 -9.09
CA GLY A 152 -10.32 -6.00 -9.58
C GLY A 152 -9.46 -7.19 -9.13
N ASP A 153 -8.13 -7.05 -9.14
CA ASP A 153 -7.22 -8.08 -8.65
C ASP A 153 -7.36 -8.29 -7.13
N SER A 154 -7.59 -7.24 -6.35
CA SER A 154 -7.85 -7.35 -4.90
C SER A 154 -9.20 -7.99 -4.61
N GLN A 155 -10.26 -7.59 -5.31
CA GLN A 155 -11.58 -8.23 -5.20
C GLN A 155 -11.51 -9.70 -5.63
N ALA A 156 -10.83 -10.02 -6.73
CA ALA A 156 -10.62 -11.40 -7.17
C ALA A 156 -9.93 -12.24 -6.09
N PHE A 157 -8.93 -11.68 -5.41
CA PHE A 157 -8.24 -12.37 -4.33
C PHE A 157 -9.17 -12.58 -3.13
N ALA A 158 -9.91 -11.56 -2.72
CA ALA A 158 -10.89 -11.66 -1.63
C ALA A 158 -11.99 -12.69 -1.90
N LEU A 159 -12.37 -12.89 -3.17
CA LEU A 159 -13.36 -13.88 -3.60
C LEU A 159 -12.78 -15.28 -3.88
N GLY A 160 -11.50 -15.53 -3.56
CA GLY A 160 -10.92 -16.88 -3.70
C GLY A 160 -10.50 -17.26 -5.12
N CYS A 161 -10.33 -16.31 -6.04
CA CYS A 161 -9.98 -16.61 -7.43
C CYS A 161 -8.58 -17.19 -7.64
N GLN A 162 -7.71 -17.05 -6.65
CA GLN A 162 -6.39 -17.68 -6.64
C GLN A 162 -6.43 -18.95 -5.79
N GLU A 163 -5.71 -20.00 -6.21
CA GLU A 163 -5.95 -21.41 -5.83
C GLU A 163 -5.76 -21.80 -4.34
N ASN A 164 -5.50 -20.87 -3.42
CA ASN A 164 -5.26 -21.24 -2.02
C ASN A 164 -6.02 -20.34 -1.05
N LEU A 165 -6.91 -20.93 -0.26
CA LEU A 165 -7.69 -20.27 0.80
C LEU A 165 -6.79 -19.58 1.86
N LEU A 166 -5.65 -20.20 2.19
CA LEU A 166 -4.84 -19.82 3.36
C LEU A 166 -3.39 -19.43 3.06
N LYS A 167 -2.86 -19.69 1.85
CA LYS A 167 -1.49 -19.28 1.53
C LYS A 167 -1.35 -17.77 1.54
N SER A 168 -0.12 -17.30 1.74
CA SER A 168 0.25 -15.90 1.69
C SER A 168 -0.29 -15.26 0.41
N ALA A 169 -0.85 -14.06 0.55
CA ALA A 169 -1.23 -13.26 -0.60
C ALA A 169 0.00 -13.13 -1.52
N PRO A 170 -0.16 -13.12 -2.87
CA PRO A 170 0.98 -12.99 -3.77
C PRO A 170 1.71 -11.67 -3.47
N GLU A 171 2.82 -11.76 -2.73
CA GLU A 171 3.55 -10.62 -2.16
C GLU A 171 4.00 -9.61 -3.23
N ILE A 172 4.07 -10.05 -4.49
CA ILE A 172 4.66 -9.29 -5.59
C ILE A 172 3.66 -8.30 -6.20
N ARG A 173 2.37 -8.63 -6.30
CA ARG A 173 1.41 -7.70 -6.95
C ARG A 173 0.90 -6.62 -6.01
N ILE A 174 0.82 -6.89 -4.71
CA ILE A 174 0.17 -5.98 -3.75
C ILE A 174 1.03 -4.74 -3.46
N LYS A 175 2.35 -4.82 -3.63
CA LYS A 175 3.22 -3.63 -3.54
C LYS A 175 2.93 -2.61 -4.64
N GLU A 176 2.65 -3.05 -5.87
CA GLU A 176 2.16 -2.17 -6.94
C GLU A 176 0.76 -1.64 -6.63
N GLN A 177 -0.07 -2.42 -5.93
CA GLN A 177 -1.42 -1.99 -5.55
C GLN A 177 -1.40 -0.80 -4.60
N LEU A 178 -0.44 -0.73 -3.68
CA LEU A 178 -0.39 0.37 -2.73
C LEU A 178 -0.36 1.75 -3.41
N TYR A 179 0.39 1.91 -4.50
CA TYR A 179 0.41 3.16 -5.26
C TYR A 179 -1.00 3.57 -5.74
N TRP A 180 -1.81 2.60 -6.13
CA TRP A 180 -3.16 2.81 -6.67
C TRP A 180 -4.26 2.80 -5.62
N LEU A 181 -4.04 2.19 -4.46
CA LEU A 181 -4.97 2.18 -3.34
C LEU A 181 -4.76 3.41 -2.45
N ASP A 182 -3.56 3.99 -2.44
CA ASP A 182 -3.21 5.17 -1.65
C ASP A 182 -3.35 6.49 -2.43
N ARG A 183 -4.46 6.64 -3.16
CA ARG A 183 -4.75 7.86 -3.94
C ARG A 183 -5.54 8.91 -3.16
N GLY A 184 -6.20 8.49 -2.08
CA GLY A 184 -7.14 9.31 -1.34
C GLY A 184 -7.44 8.75 0.06
N PRO A 185 -8.26 9.47 0.84
CA PRO A 185 -8.65 9.03 2.18
C PRO A 185 -9.45 7.72 2.09
N GLU A 186 -10.52 7.74 1.31
CA GLU A 186 -11.41 6.59 1.20
C GLU A 186 -10.83 5.49 0.32
N MET A 187 -10.93 4.25 0.80
CA MET A 187 -10.71 3.09 -0.05
C MET A 187 -12.00 2.77 -0.80
N GLN A 188 -11.89 2.50 -2.10
CA GLN A 188 -13.04 2.26 -2.98
C GLN A 188 -13.78 0.94 -2.69
N SER A 189 -13.19 0.06 -1.88
CA SER A 189 -13.67 -1.29 -1.63
C SER A 189 -13.17 -1.81 -0.28
N GLU A 190 -14.06 -2.38 0.51
CA GLU A 190 -13.69 -3.04 1.76
C GLU A 190 -13.03 -4.40 1.49
N LEU A 191 -13.37 -5.06 0.37
CA LEU A 191 -12.60 -6.23 -0.09
C LEU A 191 -11.14 -5.84 -0.36
N ALA A 192 -10.90 -4.74 -1.08
CA ALA A 192 -9.55 -4.25 -1.33
C ALA A 192 -8.83 -3.86 -0.04
N ARG A 193 -9.54 -3.28 0.94
CA ARG A 193 -8.99 -2.92 2.25
C ARG A 193 -8.53 -4.15 3.03
N ALA A 194 -9.37 -5.18 3.11
CA ALA A 194 -9.03 -6.43 3.75
C ALA A 194 -7.79 -7.08 3.11
N ILE A 195 -7.70 -7.07 1.77
CA ILE A 195 -6.55 -7.67 1.06
C ILE A 195 -5.27 -6.85 1.26
N LEU A 196 -5.35 -5.52 1.27
CA LEU A 196 -4.18 -4.70 1.61
C LEU A 196 -3.66 -5.03 3.01
N ILE A 197 -4.55 -5.08 4.02
CA ILE A 197 -4.18 -5.45 5.38
C ILE A 197 -3.53 -6.84 5.44
N ILE A 198 -4.12 -7.84 4.78
CA ILE A 198 -3.56 -9.19 4.72
C ILE A 198 -2.18 -9.16 4.09
N ALA A 199 -1.99 -8.48 2.96
CA ALA A 199 -0.70 -8.43 2.27
C ALA A 199 0.40 -7.79 3.11
N GLU A 200 0.02 -6.75 3.84
CA GLU A 200 0.95 -5.98 4.64
C GLU A 200 1.34 -6.71 5.92
N LEU A 201 0.40 -7.43 6.54
CA LEU A 201 0.59 -8.06 7.84
C LEU A 201 0.74 -9.57 7.82
N ALA A 202 0.51 -10.26 6.70
CA ALA A 202 0.72 -11.69 6.63
C ALA A 202 2.21 -12.01 6.74
N PHE A 203 2.53 -12.93 7.64
CA PHE A 203 3.80 -13.63 7.71
C PHE A 203 3.52 -15.07 8.11
N ASP A 204 4.42 -15.98 7.73
CA ASP A 204 4.20 -17.41 7.88
C ASP A 204 4.50 -17.86 9.32
N ILE A 205 3.50 -17.71 10.19
CA ILE A 205 3.66 -17.88 11.64
C ILE A 205 3.96 -19.33 12.02
N ASP A 206 3.40 -20.29 11.29
CA ASP A 206 3.57 -21.72 11.60
C ASP A 206 5.02 -22.19 11.42
N TYR A 207 5.80 -21.47 10.61
CA TYR A 207 7.23 -21.73 10.42
C TYR A 207 8.13 -20.85 11.30
N MET A 208 7.57 -19.96 12.12
CA MET A 208 8.31 -18.82 12.70
C MET A 208 8.12 -18.63 14.21
N ALA A 209 7.64 -19.66 14.92
CA ALA A 209 7.42 -19.62 16.37
C ALA A 209 8.66 -19.18 17.18
N ASP A 210 9.86 -19.54 16.72
CA ASP A 210 11.12 -19.29 17.44
C ASP A 210 11.64 -17.85 17.30
N ASP A 211 11.08 -17.02 16.40
CA ASP A 211 11.59 -15.65 16.12
C ASP A 211 10.47 -14.61 15.94
N LEU A 212 9.34 -14.82 16.63
CA LEU A 212 8.14 -13.99 16.49
C LEU A 212 8.41 -12.49 16.70
N GLY A 213 9.28 -12.15 17.68
CA GLY A 213 9.65 -10.77 17.96
C GLY A 213 10.33 -10.06 16.77
N LYS A 214 11.24 -10.74 16.06
CA LYS A 214 11.90 -10.17 14.88
C LYS A 214 10.93 -9.99 13.72
N HIS A 215 10.00 -10.92 13.52
CA HIS A 215 9.00 -10.79 12.46
C HIS A 215 8.05 -9.62 12.71
N VAL A 216 7.68 -9.39 13.97
CA VAL A 216 6.90 -8.20 14.35
C VAL A 216 7.71 -6.94 14.03
N MET A 217 9.00 -6.89 14.38
CA MET A 217 9.88 -5.76 14.03
C MET A 217 9.98 -5.53 12.51
N ASP A 218 10.15 -6.59 11.72
CA ASP A 218 10.25 -6.52 10.26
C ASP A 218 8.96 -6.00 9.59
N ARG A 219 7.83 -6.08 10.29
CA ARG A 219 6.51 -5.65 9.80
C ARG A 219 6.03 -4.33 10.43
N LEU A 220 6.82 -3.66 11.26
CA LEU A 220 6.48 -2.35 11.84
C LEU A 220 6.11 -1.30 10.77
N PRO A 221 6.90 -1.14 9.69
CA PRO A 221 6.53 -0.26 8.57
C PRO A 221 5.18 -0.60 7.94
N ASN A 222 4.89 -1.89 7.81
CA ASN A 222 3.69 -2.40 7.16
C ASN A 222 2.46 -2.14 8.01
N HIS A 223 2.56 -2.39 9.32
CA HIS A 223 1.50 -2.04 10.26
C HIS A 223 1.25 -0.55 10.32
N ALA A 224 2.31 0.28 10.38
CA ALA A 224 2.17 1.73 10.34
C ALA A 224 1.40 2.21 9.10
N LEU A 225 1.57 1.51 7.98
CA LEU A 225 0.89 1.85 6.74
C LEU A 225 -0.62 1.54 6.77
N VAL A 226 -1.00 0.37 7.30
CA VAL A 226 -2.41 -0.08 7.33
C VAL A 226 -3.12 0.15 8.66
N ALA A 227 -2.51 0.87 9.61
CA ALA A 227 -3.07 1.08 10.94
C ALA A 227 -4.44 1.77 10.89
N HIS A 228 -4.59 2.79 10.05
CA HIS A 228 -5.88 3.44 9.83
C HIS A 228 -6.89 2.47 9.20
N ASP A 229 -6.49 1.76 8.13
CA ASP A 229 -7.37 0.81 7.43
C ASP A 229 -7.88 -0.30 8.36
N LEU A 230 -7.04 -0.80 9.26
CA LEU A 230 -7.45 -1.75 10.30
C LEU A 230 -8.54 -1.19 11.22
N ALA A 231 -8.42 0.08 11.62
CA ALA A 231 -9.34 0.70 12.57
C ALA A 231 -10.74 0.97 11.98
N VAL A 232 -10.82 1.12 10.65
CA VAL A 232 -12.07 1.45 9.96
C VAL A 232 -12.61 0.32 9.07
N LEU A 233 -12.00 -0.87 9.12
CA LEU A 233 -12.43 -2.06 8.38
C LEU A 233 -13.84 -2.48 8.80
N ASP A 234 -14.79 -2.47 7.87
CA ASP A 234 -16.22 -2.55 8.15
C ASP A 234 -16.87 -3.82 7.56
N ALA A 235 -17.37 -4.68 8.45
CA ALA A 235 -18.00 -5.95 8.08
C ALA A 235 -19.34 -5.80 7.35
N THR A 236 -20.08 -4.73 7.63
CA THR A 236 -21.36 -4.45 6.97
C THR A 236 -21.11 -3.96 5.56
N LYS A 237 -20.24 -2.96 5.37
CA LYS A 237 -19.87 -2.48 4.03
C LYS A 237 -19.28 -3.57 3.15
N LEU A 238 -18.46 -4.47 3.72
CA LEU A 238 -17.94 -5.61 2.96
C LEU A 238 -19.06 -6.56 2.50
N ARG A 239 -20.05 -6.85 3.36
CA ARG A 239 -21.20 -7.69 2.98
C ARG A 239 -22.07 -7.01 1.93
N ASP A 240 -22.32 -5.71 2.07
CA ASP A 240 -23.06 -4.92 1.08
C ASP A 240 -22.33 -4.91 -0.27
N GLU A 241 -21.00 -4.81 -0.28
CA GLU A 241 -20.18 -4.91 -1.49
C GLU A 241 -20.27 -6.30 -2.13
N VAL A 242 -20.17 -7.37 -1.33
CA VAL A 242 -20.30 -8.77 -1.79
C VAL A 242 -21.69 -9.03 -2.39
N GLU A 243 -22.74 -8.51 -1.78
CA GLU A 243 -24.11 -8.59 -2.29
C GLU A 243 -24.26 -7.79 -3.60
N ALA A 244 -23.72 -6.57 -3.66
CA ALA A 244 -23.75 -5.74 -4.86
C ALA A 244 -23.00 -6.36 -6.05
N LEU A 245 -21.93 -7.11 -5.80
CA LEU A 245 -21.23 -7.90 -6.83
C LEU A 245 -22.07 -9.09 -7.33
N GLY A 246 -23.11 -9.48 -6.60
CA GLY A 246 -23.98 -10.60 -6.95
C GLY A 246 -23.21 -11.92 -7.04
N THR A 247 -22.26 -12.12 -6.14
CA THR A 247 -21.48 -13.36 -6.04
C THR A 247 -22.29 -14.50 -5.44
N ASN A 248 -21.84 -15.74 -5.61
CA ASN A 248 -22.48 -16.91 -5.01
C ASN A 248 -21.96 -17.16 -3.59
N GLU A 249 -22.47 -18.21 -2.92
CA GLU A 249 -22.08 -18.57 -1.55
C GLU A 249 -20.56 -18.78 -1.41
N TYR A 250 -19.90 -19.36 -2.42
CA TYR A 250 -18.44 -19.50 -2.43
C TYR A 250 -17.73 -18.16 -2.27
N GLY A 251 -18.09 -17.19 -3.12
CA GLY A 251 -17.47 -15.86 -3.09
C GLY A 251 -17.76 -15.12 -1.79
N ALA A 252 -18.98 -15.22 -1.27
CA ALA A 252 -19.36 -14.62 0.00
C ALA A 252 -18.57 -15.21 1.18
N LEU A 253 -18.43 -16.54 1.25
CA LEU A 253 -17.63 -17.21 2.28
C LEU A 253 -16.16 -16.78 2.22
N HIS A 254 -15.58 -16.70 1.02
CA HIS A 254 -14.20 -16.26 0.84
C HIS A 254 -13.97 -14.80 1.27
N ALA A 255 -14.91 -13.91 0.95
CA ALA A 255 -14.85 -12.51 1.37
C ALA A 255 -14.91 -12.38 2.90
N GLU A 256 -15.79 -13.13 3.56
CA GLU A 256 -15.89 -13.16 5.02
C GLU A 256 -14.63 -13.74 5.68
N LEU A 257 -14.03 -14.78 5.09
CA LEU A 257 -12.74 -15.32 5.55
C LEU A 257 -11.60 -14.31 5.39
N ALA A 258 -11.58 -13.54 4.30
CA ALA A 258 -10.60 -12.47 4.12
C ALA A 258 -10.77 -11.36 5.17
N LEU A 259 -12.00 -10.93 5.44
CA LEU A 259 -12.30 -9.98 6.50
C LEU A 259 -11.80 -10.47 7.88
N ALA A 260 -12.18 -11.69 8.26
CA ALA A 260 -11.78 -12.29 9.52
C ALA A 260 -10.24 -12.37 9.63
N ARG A 261 -9.56 -12.65 8.52
CA ARG A 261 -8.10 -12.79 8.49
C ARG A 261 -7.42 -11.45 8.67
N ALA A 262 -7.90 -10.41 7.98
CA ALA A 262 -7.41 -9.05 8.16
C ALA A 262 -7.53 -8.59 9.62
N GLN A 263 -8.69 -8.82 10.24
CA GLN A 263 -8.92 -8.47 11.65
C GLN A 263 -8.04 -9.27 12.61
N LEU A 264 -7.87 -10.58 12.36
CA LEU A 264 -6.97 -11.44 13.14
C LEU A 264 -5.54 -10.90 13.09
N LEU A 265 -5.03 -10.61 11.90
CA LEU A 265 -3.66 -10.10 11.73
C LEU A 265 -3.46 -8.78 12.48
N GLY A 266 -4.43 -7.86 12.44
CA GLY A 266 -4.40 -6.63 13.22
C GLY A 266 -4.37 -6.86 14.73
N ARG A 267 -5.31 -7.64 15.27
CA ARG A 267 -5.35 -7.99 16.71
C ARG A 267 -4.07 -8.69 17.17
N ARG A 268 -3.60 -9.63 16.37
CA ARG A 268 -2.38 -10.39 16.65
C ARG A 268 -1.17 -9.46 16.69
N TYR A 269 -1.03 -8.59 15.70
CA TYR A 269 0.08 -7.65 15.63
C TYR A 269 0.07 -6.67 16.83
N ALA A 270 -1.09 -6.09 17.15
CA ALA A 270 -1.24 -5.22 18.30
C ALA A 270 -0.83 -5.91 19.62
N ALA A 271 -1.37 -7.12 19.87
CA ALA A 271 -1.05 -7.89 21.06
C ALA A 271 0.42 -8.32 21.15
N LEU A 272 1.12 -8.45 20.01
CA LEU A 272 2.55 -8.73 19.99
C LEU A 272 3.38 -7.48 20.27
N VAL A 273 3.03 -6.35 19.65
CA VAL A 273 3.69 -5.05 19.92
C VAL A 273 3.55 -4.64 21.38
N GLU A 274 2.39 -4.87 22.01
CA GLU A 274 2.17 -4.60 23.44
C GLU A 274 3.10 -5.39 24.36
N LYS A 275 3.53 -6.58 23.93
CA LYS A 275 4.48 -7.43 24.68
C LYS A 275 5.94 -7.05 24.46
N MET A 276 6.21 -6.13 23.53
CA MET A 276 7.55 -5.65 23.22
C MET A 276 7.91 -4.43 24.06
N ASP A 277 9.07 -3.83 23.79
CA ASP A 277 9.48 -2.59 24.43
C ASP A 277 8.42 -1.49 24.27
N PRO A 278 8.06 -0.74 25.33
CA PRO A 278 7.03 0.30 25.26
C PRO A 278 7.29 1.38 24.21
N GLY A 279 8.56 1.61 23.85
CA GLY A 279 8.95 2.50 22.77
C GLY A 279 8.52 2.01 21.39
N VAL A 280 8.41 0.69 21.17
CA VAL A 280 7.88 0.09 19.92
C VAL A 280 6.40 0.42 19.76
N GLY A 281 5.60 0.28 20.83
CA GLY A 281 4.18 0.68 20.81
C GLY A 281 3.99 2.18 20.53
N LYS A 282 4.92 3.03 20.96
CA LYS A 282 4.88 4.47 20.62
C LYS A 282 5.10 4.76 19.13
N LEU A 283 5.70 3.85 18.36
CA LEU A 283 5.85 4.00 16.91
C LEU A 283 4.51 3.84 16.21
N THR A 284 3.76 2.78 16.55
CA THR A 284 2.49 2.46 15.90
C THR A 284 1.41 3.51 16.21
N HIS A 285 1.47 4.16 17.36
CA HIS A 285 0.56 5.27 17.70
C HIS A 285 0.79 6.57 16.91
N ALA A 286 1.94 6.75 16.25
CA ALA A 286 2.20 7.94 15.43
C ALA A 286 1.56 7.86 14.04
N SER A 287 1.21 6.65 13.59
CA SER A 287 0.71 6.41 12.24
C SER A 287 -0.62 7.12 11.95
N PRO A 288 -1.66 7.06 12.82
CA PRO A 288 -2.90 7.79 12.59
C PRO A 288 -2.70 9.30 12.43
N THR A 289 -1.77 9.92 13.17
CA THR A 289 -1.47 11.36 13.04
C THR A 289 -1.02 11.72 11.62
N GLY A 290 -0.21 10.88 10.98
CA GLY A 290 0.25 11.10 9.60
C GLY A 290 -0.88 10.98 8.59
N TYR A 291 -1.74 9.97 8.77
CA TYR A 291 -2.96 9.79 7.98
C TYR A 291 -3.86 11.02 8.06
N ASP A 292 -4.24 11.43 9.28
CA ASP A 292 -5.20 12.50 9.52
C ASP A 292 -4.69 13.85 9.04
N ALA A 293 -3.39 14.13 9.21
CA ALA A 293 -2.77 15.34 8.67
C ALA A 293 -2.82 15.38 7.14
N TRP A 294 -2.63 14.24 6.48
CA TRP A 294 -2.77 14.15 5.02
C TRP A 294 -4.22 14.36 4.60
N VAL A 295 -5.20 13.75 5.29
CA VAL A 295 -6.63 13.93 4.99
C VAL A 295 -7.07 15.37 5.16
N ALA A 296 -6.68 16.03 6.25
CA ALA A 296 -6.99 17.45 6.45
C ALA A 296 -6.39 18.33 5.33
N THR A 297 -5.19 17.97 4.85
CA THR A 297 -4.56 18.64 3.71
C THR A 297 -5.33 18.38 2.41
N PHE A 298 -5.79 17.14 2.20
CA PHE A 298 -6.64 16.78 1.08
C PHE A 298 -7.93 17.58 1.06
N GLU A 299 -8.66 17.66 2.17
CA GLU A 299 -9.90 18.43 2.27
C GLU A 299 -9.67 19.91 1.99
N ALA A 300 -8.59 20.50 2.52
CA ALA A 300 -8.23 21.90 2.29
C ALA A 300 -7.88 22.22 0.82
N HIS A 301 -7.48 21.21 0.04
CA HIS A 301 -7.01 21.33 -1.34
C HIS A 301 -7.71 20.35 -2.31
N GLU A 302 -8.92 19.93 -1.97
CA GLU A 302 -9.62 18.83 -2.66
C GLU A 302 -9.78 19.07 -4.17
N PRO A 303 -10.19 20.26 -4.65
CA PRO A 303 -10.32 20.50 -6.09
C PRO A 303 -9.00 20.31 -6.85
N ALA A 304 -7.88 20.74 -6.27
CA ALA A 304 -6.57 20.60 -6.89
C ALA A 304 -6.10 19.14 -6.93
N MET A 305 -6.32 18.39 -5.83
CA MET A 305 -5.95 16.98 -5.78
C MET A 305 -6.82 16.15 -6.73
N ARG A 306 -8.14 16.34 -6.73
CA ARG A 306 -9.03 15.65 -7.67
C ARG A 306 -8.65 15.93 -9.12
N ARG A 307 -8.29 17.17 -9.44
CA ARG A 307 -7.80 17.54 -10.77
C ARG A 307 -6.53 16.78 -11.18
N ALA A 308 -5.59 16.60 -10.24
CA ALA A 308 -4.38 15.81 -10.48
C ALA A 308 -4.69 14.32 -10.68
N LEU A 309 -5.62 13.76 -9.89
CA LEU A 309 -6.06 12.37 -10.02
C LEU A 309 -6.81 12.11 -11.33
N ASP A 310 -7.64 13.05 -11.79
CA ASP A 310 -8.31 12.97 -13.09
C ASP A 310 -7.30 12.93 -14.24
N LEU A 311 -6.22 13.72 -14.15
CA LEU A 311 -5.16 13.74 -15.16
C LEU A 311 -4.43 12.40 -15.23
N GLU A 312 -4.12 11.82 -14.07
CA GLU A 312 -3.57 10.46 -13.96
C GLU A 312 -4.52 9.44 -14.62
N ASP A 313 -5.81 9.48 -14.30
CA ASP A 313 -6.82 8.56 -14.86
C ASP A 313 -6.96 8.71 -16.37
N TRP A 314 -6.87 9.93 -16.91
CA TRP A 314 -6.92 10.17 -18.36
C TRP A 314 -5.73 9.57 -19.08
N ILE A 315 -4.52 9.69 -18.54
CA ILE A 315 -3.31 9.12 -19.15
C ILE A 315 -3.35 7.60 -19.14
N ILE A 316 -3.70 7.03 -17.99
CA ILE A 316 -3.87 5.60 -17.79
C ILE A 316 -4.90 5.02 -18.76
N ALA A 317 -6.03 5.72 -18.95
CA ALA A 317 -7.08 5.32 -19.86
C ALA A 317 -6.82 5.67 -21.34
N GLY A 318 -5.66 6.25 -21.69
CA GLY A 318 -5.34 6.70 -23.05
C GLY A 318 -6.25 7.83 -23.57
N LYS A 319 -6.91 8.58 -22.67
CA LYS A 319 -7.82 9.69 -22.98
C LYS A 319 -7.09 11.02 -23.08
N GLU A 320 -5.97 11.04 -23.80
CA GLU A 320 -5.08 12.20 -23.90
C GLU A 320 -5.77 13.45 -24.49
N SER A 321 -6.82 13.26 -25.30
CA SER A 321 -7.62 14.38 -25.84
C SER A 321 -8.36 15.20 -24.77
N GLN A 322 -8.51 14.66 -23.56
CA GLN A 322 -9.06 15.38 -22.40
C GLN A 322 -8.04 16.32 -21.75
N ILE A 323 -6.75 16.12 -22.01
CA ILE A 323 -5.66 16.93 -21.46
C ILE A 323 -5.56 18.25 -22.23
N LYS A 324 -6.36 19.22 -21.78
CA LYS A 324 -6.25 20.62 -22.22
C LYS A 324 -5.00 21.27 -21.61
N PRO A 325 -4.51 22.41 -22.15
CA PRO A 325 -3.48 23.20 -21.48
C PRO A 325 -3.89 23.47 -20.02
N CYS A 326 -3.06 22.99 -19.09
CA CYS A 326 -3.34 22.93 -17.65
C CYS A 326 -2.12 23.22 -16.77
N HIS A 327 -0.95 23.49 -17.35
CA HIS A 327 0.29 23.65 -16.59
C HIS A 327 0.23 24.80 -15.61
N ASP A 328 -0.23 25.97 -16.06
CA ASP A 328 -0.29 27.15 -15.20
C ASP A 328 -1.28 26.98 -14.05
N GLU A 329 -2.39 26.27 -14.27
CA GLU A 329 -3.38 25.91 -13.25
C GLU A 329 -2.79 24.92 -12.23
N ALA A 330 -2.24 23.80 -12.71
CA ALA A 330 -1.65 22.76 -11.87
C ALA A 330 -0.46 23.32 -11.06
N HIS A 331 0.39 24.14 -11.68
CA HIS A 331 1.50 24.77 -10.98
C HIS A 331 1.03 25.80 -9.96
N ALA A 332 -0.01 26.59 -10.26
CA ALA A 332 -0.58 27.52 -9.29
C ALA A 332 -1.15 26.78 -8.07
N ALA A 333 -1.77 25.62 -8.26
CA ALA A 333 -2.24 24.76 -7.17
C ALA A 333 -1.08 24.25 -6.30
N PHE A 334 -0.01 23.76 -6.92
CA PHE A 334 1.22 23.39 -6.20
C PHE A 334 1.81 24.56 -5.41
N VAL A 335 1.92 25.75 -6.01
CA VAL A 335 2.44 26.95 -5.34
C VAL A 335 1.55 27.35 -4.16
N ALA A 336 0.22 27.31 -4.33
CA ALA A 336 -0.72 27.64 -3.26
C ALA A 336 -0.57 26.72 -2.05
N TYR A 337 -0.38 25.42 -2.28
CA TYR A 337 -0.09 24.43 -1.25
C TYR A 337 1.30 24.62 -0.60
N ALA A 338 2.34 24.73 -1.43
CA ALA A 338 3.72 24.70 -0.97
C ALA A 338 4.18 25.99 -0.28
N LYS A 339 3.60 27.14 -0.64
CA LYS A 339 3.98 28.46 -0.10
C LYS A 339 3.98 28.55 1.42
N PRO A 340 2.92 28.15 2.15
CA PRO A 340 2.96 28.15 3.63
C PRO A 340 4.06 27.26 4.21
N LEU A 341 4.36 26.12 3.57
CA LEU A 341 5.38 25.17 4.04
C LEU A 341 6.80 25.71 3.92
N VAL A 342 7.11 26.45 2.85
CA VAL A 342 8.46 26.97 2.63
C VAL A 342 8.76 28.27 3.38
N LYS A 343 7.73 28.95 3.93
CA LYS A 343 7.86 30.25 4.62
C LYS A 343 8.88 30.21 5.76
N GLY A 344 8.93 29.10 6.49
CA GLY A 344 9.83 28.88 7.63
C GLY A 344 11.22 28.34 7.25
N ALA A 345 11.43 27.89 6.01
CA ALA A 345 12.71 27.32 5.61
C ALA A 345 13.82 28.37 5.74
N GLN A 346 14.99 27.99 6.24
CA GLN A 346 16.13 28.88 6.39
C GLN A 346 17.16 28.68 5.27
N ASP A 347 17.32 27.44 4.83
CA ASP A 347 18.30 27.01 3.83
C ASP A 347 17.65 26.16 2.72
N LEU A 348 18.48 25.71 1.76
CA LEU A 348 18.04 24.92 0.61
C LEU A 348 17.50 23.54 1.02
N GLU A 349 18.11 22.89 2.01
CA GLU A 349 17.71 21.54 2.42
C GLU A 349 16.37 21.57 3.18
N GLN A 350 16.14 22.58 4.02
CA GLN A 350 14.84 22.83 4.64
C GLN A 350 13.77 23.14 3.60
N MET A 351 14.11 23.90 2.54
CA MET A 351 13.18 24.17 1.45
C MET A 351 12.87 22.91 0.65
N LYS A 352 13.87 22.07 0.35
CA LYS A 352 13.64 20.77 -0.30
C LYS A 352 12.75 19.87 0.56
N ALA A 353 13.05 19.75 1.85
CA ALA A 353 12.23 18.95 2.78
C ALA A 353 10.77 19.41 2.80
N ALA A 354 10.52 20.73 2.82
CA ALA A 354 9.16 21.28 2.77
C ALA A 354 8.41 21.00 1.45
N LEU A 355 9.14 20.79 0.34
CA LEU A 355 8.56 20.50 -0.98
C LEU A 355 8.45 19.01 -1.30
N ARG A 356 9.06 18.14 -0.48
CA ARG A 356 9.13 16.68 -0.67
C ARG A 356 7.92 15.92 -0.15
N ASP A 357 6.98 16.61 0.46
CA ASP A 357 5.81 15.98 1.06
C ASP A 357 4.95 15.20 0.04
N SER A 358 4.38 14.09 0.51
CA SER A 358 3.55 13.15 -0.25
C SER A 358 2.33 13.77 -0.94
N PHE A 359 1.79 14.87 -0.44
CA PHE A 359 0.68 15.61 -1.05
C PHE A 359 1.19 16.56 -2.15
N GLY A 360 2.21 17.37 -1.83
CA GLY A 360 2.78 18.35 -2.75
C GLY A 360 3.34 17.73 -4.02
N ARG A 361 3.90 16.53 -3.90
CA ARG A 361 4.40 15.76 -5.03
C ARG A 361 3.33 15.48 -6.08
N VAL A 362 2.12 15.04 -5.71
CA VAL A 362 1.07 14.71 -6.70
C VAL A 362 0.66 15.96 -7.50
N LEU A 363 0.63 17.13 -6.85
CA LEU A 363 0.38 18.40 -7.53
C LEU A 363 1.54 18.80 -8.47
N LEU A 364 2.78 18.52 -8.07
CA LEU A 364 3.96 18.78 -8.88
C LEU A 364 4.04 17.84 -10.10
N GLU A 365 3.72 16.56 -9.92
CA GLU A 365 3.57 15.57 -11.00
C GLU A 365 2.50 16.03 -12.00
N ALA A 366 1.36 16.55 -11.53
CA ALA A 366 0.34 17.11 -12.43
C ALA A 366 0.87 18.30 -13.23
N SER A 367 1.60 19.21 -12.59
CA SER A 367 2.28 20.32 -13.27
C SER A 367 3.29 19.85 -14.32
N LEU A 368 4.08 18.81 -14.01
CA LEU A 368 5.03 18.17 -14.94
C LEU A 368 4.32 17.61 -16.15
N VAL A 369 3.28 16.81 -15.93
CA VAL A 369 2.52 16.17 -16.99
C VAL A 369 1.86 17.21 -17.90
N CYS A 370 1.18 18.21 -17.33
CA CYS A 370 0.62 19.29 -18.13
C CYS A 370 1.70 20.00 -18.96
N ALA A 371 2.89 20.27 -18.39
CA ALA A 371 4.00 20.86 -19.13
C ALA A 371 4.45 19.97 -20.30
N ALA A 372 4.52 18.64 -20.09
CA ALA A 372 4.91 17.69 -21.12
C ALA A 372 3.92 17.69 -22.29
N TYR A 373 2.61 17.66 -22.01
CA TYR A 373 1.55 17.69 -23.03
C TYR A 373 1.43 19.04 -23.75
N GLU A 374 1.78 20.14 -23.09
CA GLU A 374 1.87 21.47 -23.72
C GLU A 374 3.15 21.70 -24.53
N GLY A 375 4.07 20.72 -24.57
CA GLY A 375 5.35 20.84 -25.26
C GLY A 375 6.35 21.78 -24.57
N LYS A 376 6.16 22.07 -23.27
CA LYS A 376 7.07 22.86 -22.43
C LYS A 376 8.21 21.98 -21.89
N ALA A 377 9.07 21.50 -22.80
CA ALA A 377 10.00 20.41 -22.55
C ALA A 377 10.96 20.63 -21.38
N ALA A 378 11.61 21.79 -21.21
CA ALA A 378 12.51 21.99 -20.05
C ALA A 378 11.76 22.09 -18.73
N ILE A 379 10.52 22.58 -18.73
CA ILE A 379 9.74 22.58 -17.50
C ILE A 379 9.47 21.14 -17.10
N ALA A 380 8.98 20.32 -18.03
CA ALA A 380 8.77 18.90 -17.80
C ALA A 380 10.07 18.19 -17.38
N SER A 381 11.19 18.39 -18.08
CA SER A 381 12.49 17.81 -17.72
C SER A 381 12.98 18.27 -16.36
N GLY A 382 12.84 19.55 -16.03
CA GLY A 382 13.32 20.07 -14.75
C GLY A 382 12.50 19.60 -13.56
N LEU A 383 11.18 19.49 -13.73
CA LEU A 383 10.32 18.86 -12.73
C LEU A 383 10.60 17.36 -12.62
N TYR A 384 10.80 16.66 -13.75
CA TYR A 384 11.16 15.24 -13.76
C TYR A 384 12.50 14.95 -13.08
N LEU A 385 13.54 15.74 -13.39
CA LEU A 385 14.83 15.63 -12.72
C LEU A 385 14.74 15.94 -11.23
N TRP A 386 13.84 16.84 -10.82
CA TRP A 386 13.57 17.06 -9.41
C TRP A 386 12.93 15.82 -8.79
N GLU A 387 11.89 15.24 -9.40
CA GLU A 387 11.23 14.02 -8.90
C GLU A 387 12.23 12.86 -8.76
N LEU A 388 13.12 12.67 -9.74
CA LEU A 388 14.12 11.60 -9.71
C LEU A 388 15.19 11.78 -8.62
N ASN A 389 15.71 12.99 -8.46
CA ASN A 389 16.88 13.22 -7.61
C ASN A 389 16.52 13.69 -6.19
N GLU A 390 15.34 14.30 -6.05
CA GLU A 390 14.96 15.03 -4.86
C GLU A 390 13.56 14.69 -4.36
N GLY A 391 12.68 14.06 -5.17
CA GLY A 391 11.32 13.70 -4.76
C GLY A 391 11.28 12.49 -3.82
N GLU A 392 10.29 12.45 -2.93
CA GLU A 392 9.94 11.21 -2.22
C GLU A 392 9.02 10.37 -3.09
N HIS A 393 9.34 9.09 -3.31
CA HIS A 393 8.53 8.19 -4.15
C HIS A 393 7.24 7.71 -3.46
N GLN A 394 6.69 8.55 -2.61
CA GLN A 394 5.59 8.35 -1.70
C GLN A 394 4.38 9.21 -2.11
N ARG A 395 3.16 8.68 -2.00
CA ARG A 395 1.88 9.41 -2.20
C ARG A 395 0.86 8.87 -1.21
N GLY A 396 -0.12 9.69 -0.86
CA GLY A 396 -1.31 9.25 -0.14
C GLY A 396 -1.20 9.16 1.38
N PRO A 397 -2.35 8.96 2.05
CA PRO A 397 -2.43 9.03 3.50
C PRO A 397 -1.81 7.81 4.23
N ARG A 398 -1.77 6.62 3.61
CA ARG A 398 -1.14 5.43 4.23
C ARG A 398 0.37 5.58 4.23
N VAL A 399 0.94 6.13 3.17
CA VAL A 399 2.36 6.46 3.14
C VAL A 399 2.69 7.61 4.10
N ALA A 400 1.83 8.63 4.22
CA ALA A 400 1.97 9.65 5.24
C ALA A 400 1.97 9.07 6.67
N SER A 401 1.18 8.01 6.91
CA SER A 401 1.17 7.26 8.18
C SER A 401 2.52 6.60 8.48
N TYR A 402 3.15 6.02 7.46
CA TYR A 402 4.49 5.46 7.56
C TYR A 402 5.56 6.55 7.79
N ALA A 403 5.49 7.68 7.08
CA ALA A 403 6.40 8.80 7.28
C ALA A 403 6.32 9.37 8.71
N ALA A 404 5.11 9.47 9.27
CA ALA A 404 4.91 9.88 10.67
C ALA A 404 5.55 8.90 11.67
N MET A 405 5.47 7.58 11.40
CA MET A 405 6.18 6.56 12.17
C MET A 405 7.70 6.74 12.08
N LEU A 406 8.27 7.01 10.90
CA LEU A 406 9.71 7.28 10.74
C LEU A 406 10.17 8.53 11.51
N ALA A 407 9.37 9.61 11.48
CA ALA A 407 9.66 10.82 12.24
C ALA A 407 9.64 10.54 13.76
N ARG A 408 8.68 9.72 14.22
CA ARG A 408 8.61 9.29 15.62
C ARG A 408 9.81 8.41 15.99
N TYR A 409 10.19 7.49 15.12
CA TYR A 409 11.38 6.65 15.29
C TYR A 409 12.63 7.50 15.47
N ALA A 410 12.88 8.47 14.59
CA ALA A 410 14.06 9.33 14.67
C ALA A 410 14.13 10.06 16.02
N THR A 411 12.98 10.49 16.53
CA THR A 411 12.88 11.11 17.87
C THR A 411 13.26 10.13 18.98
N LEU A 412 12.66 8.93 18.99
CA LEU A 412 12.90 7.92 20.04
C LEU A 412 14.34 7.40 20.01
N ALA A 413 14.86 7.03 18.84
CA ALA A 413 16.22 6.54 18.68
C ALA A 413 17.29 7.59 18.99
N SER A 414 16.97 8.89 18.84
CA SER A 414 17.87 9.96 19.26
C SER A 414 17.89 10.17 20.77
N ALA A 415 16.78 9.84 21.46
CA ALA A 415 16.63 10.00 22.90
C ALA A 415 17.15 8.78 23.68
N ASP A 416 17.11 7.60 23.09
CA ASP A 416 17.65 6.36 23.66
C ASP A 416 18.48 5.60 22.62
N SER A 417 19.80 5.56 22.83
CA SER A 417 20.73 4.82 21.96
C SER A 417 20.54 3.30 22.03
N ARG A 418 19.78 2.79 23.00
CA ARG A 418 19.42 1.38 23.15
C ARG A 418 18.05 1.05 22.59
N PHE A 419 17.41 1.98 21.87
CA PHE A 419 16.11 1.74 21.24
C PHE A 419 16.16 0.45 20.40
N PRO A 420 15.27 -0.54 20.65
CA PRO A 420 15.49 -1.92 20.21
C PRO A 420 15.19 -2.15 18.73
N VAL A 421 14.73 -1.13 18.00
CA VAL A 421 14.43 -1.20 16.58
C VAL A 421 15.61 -0.62 15.80
N PRO A 422 16.37 -1.41 15.03
CA PRO A 422 17.35 -0.87 14.11
C PRO A 422 16.65 -0.19 12.94
N ALA A 423 17.17 0.95 12.46
CA ALA A 423 16.62 1.66 11.30
C ALA A 423 16.54 0.78 10.03
N THR A 424 17.43 -0.22 9.90
CA THR A 424 17.42 -1.18 8.78
C THR A 424 16.18 -2.08 8.75
N LYS A 425 15.48 -2.21 9.89
CA LYS A 425 14.19 -2.92 10.01
C LYS A 425 13.00 -2.08 9.56
N LEU A 426 13.21 -0.78 9.36
CA LEU A 426 12.19 0.12 8.85
C LEU A 426 12.20 0.17 7.31
N LYS A 427 12.86 -0.80 6.65
CA LYS A 427 12.94 -0.83 5.19
C LYS A 427 11.56 -0.93 4.55
N ARG A 428 11.32 -0.10 3.55
CA ARG A 428 10.13 -0.21 2.71
C ARG A 428 10.46 0.27 1.30
N SER A 429 10.28 -0.62 0.34
CA SER A 429 10.31 -0.23 -1.07
C SER A 429 8.92 0.24 -1.45
N PHE A 430 8.82 1.50 -1.86
CA PHE A 430 7.72 1.93 -2.71
C PHE A 430 8.23 1.72 -4.12
N ASP A 431 8.22 0.45 -4.57
CA ASP A 431 8.59 0.14 -5.94
C ASP A 431 7.62 0.90 -6.85
N PHE A 432 8.17 1.67 -7.77
CA PHE A 432 7.38 2.27 -8.82
C PHE A 432 6.74 1.16 -9.65
N PRO A 433 5.44 1.27 -10.02
CA PRO A 433 5.06 0.64 -11.27
C PRO A 433 6.04 1.17 -12.32
N SER A 434 6.72 0.28 -13.05
CA SER A 434 7.87 0.60 -13.93
C SER A 434 7.60 1.69 -14.98
N HIS A 435 6.35 2.15 -15.10
CA HIS A 435 5.89 3.27 -15.90
C HIS A 435 4.81 4.08 -15.15
N THR A 436 5.20 4.99 -14.25
CA THR A 436 4.25 5.95 -13.69
C THR A 436 3.67 6.83 -14.80
N TRP A 437 2.47 7.35 -14.60
CA TRP A 437 1.79 8.23 -15.56
C TRP A 437 2.63 9.46 -15.93
N PHE A 438 3.36 10.05 -14.96
CA PHE A 438 4.25 11.17 -15.21
C PHE A 438 5.53 10.78 -15.96
N TYR A 439 6.09 9.59 -15.70
CA TYR A 439 7.23 9.06 -16.45
C TYR A 439 6.82 8.82 -17.91
N THR A 440 5.68 8.17 -18.13
CA THR A 440 5.13 7.97 -19.49
C THR A 440 4.91 9.30 -20.20
N ALA A 441 4.32 10.30 -19.53
CA ALA A 441 4.13 11.63 -20.10
C ALA A 441 5.48 12.29 -20.46
N TYR A 442 6.47 12.20 -19.57
CA TYR A 442 7.81 12.73 -19.79
C TYR A 442 8.50 12.07 -20.99
N GLU A 443 8.63 10.74 -20.97
CA GLU A 443 9.32 9.98 -22.01
C GLU A 443 8.69 10.16 -23.38
N THR A 444 7.36 10.08 -23.47
CA THR A 444 6.65 10.13 -24.74
C THR A 444 6.53 11.54 -25.31
N ARG A 445 6.52 12.60 -24.47
CA ARG A 445 6.22 13.97 -24.92
C ARG A 445 7.36 14.97 -24.79
N ALA A 446 8.26 14.78 -23.81
CA ALA A 446 9.29 15.76 -23.46
C ALA A 446 10.73 15.27 -23.67
N ASN A 447 11.05 14.00 -23.35
CA ASN A 447 12.43 13.51 -23.31
C ASN A 447 13.19 13.72 -24.63
N ASN A 448 12.58 13.37 -25.76
CA ASN A 448 13.19 13.52 -27.09
C ASN A 448 13.24 14.96 -27.61
N LYS A 449 12.65 15.92 -26.89
CA LYS A 449 12.61 17.34 -27.27
C LYS A 449 13.50 18.21 -26.39
N ALA A 450 13.98 17.66 -25.29
CA ALA A 450 14.74 18.39 -24.30
C ALA A 450 16.24 18.30 -24.58
N GLY A 451 16.78 19.27 -25.30
CA GLY A 451 18.19 19.68 -25.12
C GLY A 451 18.36 20.43 -23.79
N ALA A 452 17.89 19.85 -22.68
CA ALA A 452 17.99 20.50 -21.38
C ALA A 452 19.46 20.53 -20.95
N GLN A 453 20.03 21.74 -20.88
CA GLN A 453 21.41 21.91 -20.41
C GLN A 453 21.50 21.69 -18.89
N ASN A 454 22.72 21.47 -18.41
CA ASN A 454 23.00 21.55 -16.98
C ASN A 454 22.44 22.84 -16.38
N PRO A 455 22.01 22.83 -15.10
CA PRO A 455 21.56 24.03 -14.40
C PRO A 455 22.53 25.20 -14.60
N GLN A 456 21.98 26.35 -14.99
CA GLN A 456 22.73 27.57 -15.25
C GLN A 456 22.42 28.63 -14.22
N ASP A 457 23.48 29.28 -13.77
CA ASP A 457 23.44 30.32 -12.77
C ASP A 457 23.51 31.72 -13.40
N GLY A 458 22.80 32.69 -12.81
CA GLY A 458 22.84 34.06 -13.28
C GLY A 458 22.31 35.09 -12.29
N VAL A 459 22.87 36.30 -12.33
CA VAL A 459 22.38 37.44 -11.55
C VAL A 459 21.44 38.27 -12.41
N ILE A 460 20.19 38.40 -11.98
CA ILE A 460 19.14 39.10 -12.72
C ILE A 460 19.47 40.60 -12.78
N LYS A 461 19.64 41.12 -14.00
CA LYS A 461 19.78 42.56 -14.28
C LYS A 461 18.42 43.25 -14.37
N SER A 462 17.45 42.62 -15.03
CA SER A 462 16.11 43.18 -15.18
C SER A 462 15.06 42.09 -15.34
N VAL A 463 13.86 42.38 -14.85
CA VAL A 463 12.66 41.55 -14.96
C VAL A 463 11.63 42.34 -15.76
N LYS A 464 11.25 41.86 -16.94
CA LYS A 464 10.26 42.54 -17.80
C LYS A 464 9.13 41.60 -18.16
N LYS A 465 7.88 42.09 -18.13
CA LYS A 465 6.76 41.34 -18.69
C LYS A 465 6.96 41.16 -20.19
N GLY A 466 6.79 39.92 -20.65
CA GLY A 466 6.78 39.54 -22.06
C GLY A 466 5.48 38.84 -22.42
N LYS A 467 5.31 38.51 -23.71
CA LYS A 467 4.10 37.84 -24.21
C LYS A 467 3.87 36.45 -23.59
N ASN A 468 4.95 35.70 -23.38
CA ASN A 468 4.91 34.30 -22.95
C ASN A 468 5.35 34.11 -21.49
N GLY A 469 5.42 35.18 -20.70
CA GLY A 469 5.91 35.15 -19.32
C GLY A 469 6.77 36.36 -18.98
N VAL A 470 7.81 36.14 -18.18
CA VAL A 470 8.72 37.16 -17.69
C VAL A 470 10.08 36.97 -18.33
N VAL A 471 10.55 37.99 -19.03
CA VAL A 471 11.87 38.02 -19.64
C VAL A 471 12.89 38.48 -18.60
N LEU A 472 13.83 37.60 -18.30
CA LEU A 472 14.97 37.88 -17.44
C LEU A 472 16.17 38.23 -18.31
N ALA A 473 16.77 39.37 -18.05
CA ALA A 473 18.10 39.69 -18.58
C ALA A 473 19.11 39.57 -17.45
N PHE A 474 20.32 39.10 -17.77
CA PHE A 474 21.40 38.92 -16.79
C PHE A 474 22.55 39.87 -17.09
N LYS A 475 23.25 40.27 -16.03
CA LYS A 475 24.53 40.98 -16.17
C LYS A 475 25.66 39.96 -16.21
N THR A 476 26.75 40.29 -16.89
CA THR A 476 28.03 39.59 -16.68
C THR A 476 28.40 39.80 -15.23
N ASP A 477 28.57 38.73 -14.48
CA ASP A 477 28.86 38.83 -13.07
C ASP A 477 29.84 37.76 -12.60
N ARG A 478 30.49 38.06 -11.48
CA ARG A 478 31.23 37.10 -10.67
C ARG A 478 30.39 36.81 -9.43
N TRP A 479 30.20 35.54 -9.12
CA TRP A 479 29.50 35.11 -7.92
C TRP A 479 30.32 34.07 -7.16
N MET A 480 29.89 33.76 -5.95
CA MET A 480 30.58 32.82 -5.08
C MET A 480 29.70 31.59 -4.92
N GLU A 481 30.14 30.46 -5.47
CA GLU A 481 29.46 29.18 -5.30
C GLU A 481 29.79 28.61 -3.93
N PRO A 482 28.80 28.38 -3.05
CA PRO A 482 29.07 27.82 -1.73
C PRO A 482 29.59 26.38 -1.85
N ILE A 483 30.64 26.08 -1.10
CA ILE A 483 31.08 24.72 -0.83
C ILE A 483 30.40 24.29 0.46
N PHE A 484 29.67 23.17 0.43
CA PHE A 484 28.99 22.62 1.60
C PHE A 484 29.71 21.35 2.08
N ASP A 485 29.93 21.27 3.40
CA ASP A 485 30.14 20.00 4.10
C ASP A 485 28.78 19.52 4.58
N CYS A 486 28.23 18.51 3.89
CA CYS A 486 26.95 17.91 4.20
C CYS A 486 27.16 16.65 5.01
N ARG A 487 26.56 16.59 6.20
CA ARG A 487 26.56 15.39 7.04
C ARG A 487 25.16 14.81 7.11
N PRO A 488 25.01 13.48 7.17
CA PRO A 488 23.73 12.86 7.50
C PRO A 488 23.18 13.46 8.79
N SER A 489 21.97 14.00 8.73
CA SER A 489 21.18 14.32 9.91
C SER A 489 20.75 13.03 10.61
N LYS A 490 20.13 13.15 11.78
CA LYS A 490 19.47 12.01 12.45
C LYS A 490 18.03 11.77 11.96
N ARG A 491 17.56 12.55 10.98
CA ARG A 491 16.21 12.43 10.40
C ARG A 491 16.26 11.47 9.23
N ILE A 492 15.54 10.36 9.33
CA ILE A 492 15.43 9.39 8.24
C ILE A 492 14.59 10.01 7.13
N PHE A 493 15.14 9.97 5.91
CA PHE A 493 14.44 10.32 4.69
C PHE A 493 13.67 9.10 4.17
N TYR A 494 14.39 8.02 3.86
CA TYR A 494 13.79 6.71 3.56
C TYR A 494 14.78 5.59 3.86
N VAL A 495 14.29 4.36 3.81
CA VAL A 495 15.11 3.15 3.97
C VAL A 495 14.91 2.27 2.75
N THR A 496 15.98 2.01 1.99
CA THR A 496 15.93 1.22 0.75
C THR A 496 15.53 -0.23 1.02
N TYR A 497 15.17 -0.97 -0.03
CA TYR A 497 14.95 -2.41 0.06
C TYR A 497 16.17 -3.20 0.57
N SER A 498 17.40 -2.74 0.26
CA SER A 498 18.64 -3.31 0.79
C SER A 498 18.89 -2.99 2.26
N GLY A 499 18.04 -2.17 2.90
CA GLY A 499 18.19 -1.73 4.28
C GLY A 499 19.11 -0.52 4.46
N ASN A 500 19.54 0.13 3.38
CA ASN A 500 20.34 1.35 3.47
C ASN A 500 19.44 2.50 3.93
N VAL A 501 19.86 3.15 5.00
CA VAL A 501 19.13 4.30 5.56
C VAL A 501 19.65 5.56 4.90
N HIS A 502 18.77 6.25 4.18
CA HIS A 502 19.04 7.57 3.65
C HIS A 502 18.54 8.58 4.67
N TYR A 503 19.43 9.45 5.12
CA TYR A 503 19.09 10.53 6.04
C TYR A 503 18.95 11.84 5.27
N HIS A 504 18.14 12.76 5.78
CA HIS A 504 18.25 14.15 5.36
C HIS A 504 19.66 14.66 5.66
N GLN A 505 20.16 15.63 4.90
CA GLN A 505 21.50 16.18 5.11
C GLN A 505 21.42 17.51 5.86
N ASP A 506 22.29 17.69 6.84
CA ASP A 506 22.56 18.98 7.47
C ASP A 506 23.82 19.54 6.79
N CYS A 507 23.62 20.45 5.84
CA CYS A 507 24.69 21.05 5.05
C CYS A 507 25.19 22.35 5.68
N LYS A 508 26.46 22.36 6.10
CA LYS A 508 27.12 23.58 6.56
C LYS A 508 28.01 24.12 5.46
N LYS A 509 27.88 25.41 5.16
CA LYS A 509 28.80 26.11 4.25
C LYS A 509 30.21 26.13 4.86
N THR A 510 31.18 25.55 4.17
CA THR A 510 32.59 25.47 4.60
C THR A 510 33.53 26.34 3.79
N GLY A 511 33.10 26.81 2.62
CA GLY A 511 33.90 27.68 1.78
C GLY A 511 33.09 28.25 0.62
N GLN A 512 33.78 28.91 -0.29
CA GLN A 512 33.20 29.38 -1.55
C GLN A 512 34.23 29.36 -2.68
N THR A 513 33.77 29.07 -3.89
CA THR A 513 34.59 29.13 -5.11
C THR A 513 34.09 30.27 -5.98
N PRO A 514 34.98 31.15 -6.49
CA PRO A 514 34.59 32.18 -7.43
C PRO A 514 34.16 31.56 -8.76
N MET A 515 32.99 31.95 -9.22
CA MET A 515 32.45 31.60 -10.52
C MET A 515 32.26 32.89 -11.32
N SER A 516 32.29 32.79 -12.65
CA SER A 516 32.00 33.91 -13.52
C SER A 516 31.23 33.44 -14.74
N GLY A 517 30.29 34.27 -15.19
CA GLY A 517 29.44 33.90 -16.30
C GLY A 517 28.51 35.03 -16.72
N LYS A 518 27.97 34.87 -17.92
CA LYS A 518 26.92 35.72 -18.45
C LYS A 518 25.86 34.82 -19.07
N LEU A 519 24.78 34.62 -18.32
CA LEU A 519 23.62 33.92 -18.85
C LEU A 519 22.94 34.81 -19.92
N LYS A 520 22.66 34.23 -21.09
CA LYS A 520 21.86 34.92 -22.12
C LYS A 520 20.43 35.14 -21.58
N PRO A 521 19.69 36.16 -22.03
CA PRO A 521 18.31 36.36 -21.63
C PRO A 521 17.46 35.09 -21.80
N VAL A 522 16.52 34.89 -20.88
CA VAL A 522 15.60 33.74 -20.87
C VAL A 522 14.18 34.21 -20.56
N THR A 523 13.20 33.40 -20.91
CA THR A 523 11.79 33.62 -20.57
C THR A 523 11.36 32.64 -19.50
N VAL A 524 10.90 33.11 -18.35
CA VAL A 524 10.29 32.26 -17.31
C VAL A 524 8.78 32.38 -17.40
N PRO A 525 8.00 31.28 -17.40
CA PRO A 525 6.55 31.34 -17.37
C PRO A 525 6.03 32.21 -16.23
N ALA A 526 4.93 32.93 -16.43
CA ALA A 526 4.39 33.83 -15.42
C ALA A 526 4.05 33.10 -14.11
N SER A 527 3.53 31.87 -14.21
CA SER A 527 3.24 30.96 -13.09
C SER A 527 4.46 30.65 -12.22
N MET A 528 5.66 30.65 -12.80
CA MET A 528 6.94 30.33 -12.13
C MET A 528 7.79 31.56 -11.81
N ALA A 529 7.43 32.73 -12.34
CA ALA A 529 8.22 33.96 -12.19
C ALA A 529 7.91 34.74 -10.90
N SER A 530 7.07 34.20 -10.02
CA SER A 530 6.68 34.85 -8.78
C SER A 530 7.89 35.17 -7.91
N GLY A 531 7.96 36.41 -7.40
CA GLY A 531 9.03 36.87 -6.52
C GLY A 531 10.39 37.14 -7.18
N LEU A 532 10.53 36.92 -8.50
CA LEU A 532 11.74 37.24 -9.24
C LEU A 532 11.94 38.76 -9.37
N LYS A 533 13.13 39.25 -8.99
CA LYS A 533 13.50 40.67 -8.95
C LYS A 533 14.93 40.87 -9.42
N ALA A 534 15.22 42.07 -9.92
CA ALA A 534 16.60 42.46 -10.25
C ALA A 534 17.50 42.38 -9.00
N GLY A 535 18.76 41.98 -9.19
CA GLY A 535 19.75 41.79 -8.13
C GLY A 535 19.78 40.39 -7.52
N GLN A 536 18.71 39.61 -7.66
CA GLN A 536 18.68 38.22 -7.19
C GLN A 536 19.59 37.33 -8.03
N MET A 537 20.12 36.29 -7.39
CA MET A 537 20.82 35.20 -8.03
C MET A 537 19.85 34.06 -8.26
N VAL A 538 19.86 33.45 -9.45
CA VAL A 538 18.98 32.33 -9.78
C VAL A 538 19.77 31.18 -10.38
N THR A 539 19.32 29.96 -10.07
CA THR A 539 19.71 28.73 -10.75
C THR A 539 18.53 28.29 -11.61
N LEU A 540 18.75 28.17 -12.92
CA LEU A 540 17.72 27.92 -13.91
C LEU A 540 18.05 26.67 -14.73
N LEU A 541 17.05 25.87 -15.04
CA LEU A 541 17.13 24.92 -16.14
C LEU A 541 16.66 25.64 -17.41
N VAL A 542 17.48 25.69 -18.46
CA VAL A 542 17.25 26.51 -19.65
C VAL A 542 17.13 25.65 -20.90
N GLU A 543 16.11 25.92 -21.72
CA GLU A 543 15.95 25.31 -23.05
C GLU A 543 16.97 25.86 -24.05
N GLU A 544 17.52 24.98 -24.89
CA GLU A 544 18.36 25.38 -26.03
C GLU A 544 17.58 25.95 -27.22
N ASN A 545 16.25 25.95 -27.18
CA ASN A 545 15.44 26.45 -28.28
C ASN A 545 15.52 27.99 -28.44
N LYS A 546 14.95 28.49 -29.55
CA LYS A 546 14.94 29.93 -29.86
C LYS A 546 14.22 30.79 -28.79
N ALA A 547 13.23 30.22 -28.10
CA ALA A 547 12.47 30.93 -27.07
C ALA A 547 13.26 31.08 -25.74
N ARG A 548 14.24 30.18 -25.51
CA ARG A 548 15.04 30.08 -24.28
C ARG A 548 14.16 30.14 -23.04
N SER A 549 13.14 29.27 -22.98
CA SER A 549 12.31 29.16 -21.78
C SER A 549 13.15 28.59 -20.63
N ALA A 550 12.83 28.96 -19.39
CA ALA A 550 13.57 28.51 -18.22
C ALA A 550 12.69 28.17 -17.03
N LEU A 551 13.06 27.12 -16.29
CA LEU A 551 12.50 26.74 -15.00
C LEU A 551 13.42 27.24 -13.86
N PRO A 552 12.94 28.06 -12.93
CA PRO A 552 13.72 28.43 -11.76
C PRO A 552 13.83 27.27 -10.75
N LEU A 553 15.01 26.67 -10.68
CA LEU A 553 15.36 25.60 -9.72
C LEU A 553 15.69 26.15 -8.34
N ALA A 554 16.23 27.37 -8.25
CA ALA A 554 16.48 28.07 -7.01
C ALA A 554 16.57 29.59 -7.23
N VAL A 555 16.11 30.36 -6.25
CA VAL A 555 16.16 31.83 -6.22
C VAL A 555 16.80 32.25 -4.90
N TYR A 556 17.84 33.06 -4.97
CA TYR A 556 18.61 33.54 -3.81
C TYR A 556 18.58 35.07 -3.74
N GLY A 557 18.68 35.59 -2.52
CA GLY A 557 18.67 37.03 -2.27
C GLY A 557 19.88 37.78 -2.82
N GLY A 558 20.96 37.08 -3.14
CA GLY A 558 22.18 37.67 -3.70
C GLY A 558 23.20 36.64 -4.13
N LYS A 559 24.37 37.12 -4.56
CA LYS A 559 25.42 36.35 -5.24
C LYS A 559 26.16 35.33 -4.37
N THR A 560 26.03 35.42 -3.04
CA THR A 560 26.69 34.50 -2.11
C THR A 560 25.90 33.22 -1.88
N LYS A 561 24.66 33.15 -2.39
CA LYS A 561 23.70 32.05 -2.20
C LYS A 561 23.39 31.71 -0.72
N ASP A 562 23.62 32.65 0.21
CA ASP A 562 23.41 32.43 1.66
C ASP A 562 21.95 32.41 2.08
N LYS A 563 21.07 33.04 1.30
CA LYS A 563 19.64 33.16 1.61
C LYS A 563 18.80 32.68 0.44
N ILE A 564 18.26 31.46 0.54
CA ILE A 564 17.28 30.96 -0.40
C ILE A 564 15.95 31.73 -0.20
N LEU A 565 15.39 32.22 -1.30
CA LEU A 565 14.12 32.94 -1.38
C LEU A 565 13.01 32.10 -2.02
N GLY A 566 13.37 31.14 -2.87
CA GLY A 566 12.39 30.26 -3.51
C GLY A 566 12.99 29.13 -4.33
N ARG A 567 12.14 28.18 -4.73
CA ARG A 567 12.47 26.99 -5.51
C ARG A 567 11.24 26.54 -6.28
N LEU A 568 11.43 26.12 -7.55
CA LEU A 568 10.35 25.65 -8.42
C LEU A 568 9.16 26.63 -8.48
N GLY A 569 9.43 27.93 -8.59
CA GLY A 569 8.38 28.98 -8.61
C GLY A 569 7.73 29.30 -7.26
N VAL A 570 7.98 28.52 -6.20
CA VAL A 570 7.49 28.79 -4.84
C VAL A 570 8.45 29.74 -4.12
N THR A 571 7.94 30.84 -3.58
CA THR A 571 8.74 31.85 -2.85
C THR A 571 8.24 32.06 -1.41
N LYS A 572 9.16 32.41 -0.51
CA LYS A 572 8.91 32.67 0.92
C LYS A 572 8.09 33.95 1.17
#